data_AF-A0A348AME0-F1
#
_entry.id   AF-A0A348AME0-F1
#
_cell.length_a   1.000
_cell.length_b   1.000
_cell.length_c   1.000
_cell.angle_alpha   90.00
_cell.angle_beta   90.00
_cell.angle_gamma   90.00
#
_symmetry.space_group_name_H-M   'P 1'
#
loop_
_entity.id
_entity.type
_entity.pdbx_description
1 polymer ?
#
loop_
_entity_poly.entity_id
_entity_poly.type
_entity_poly.pdbx_seq_one_letter_code
_entity_poly.pdbx_strand_id
1 'polypeptide(L)'
;MIREEYLFEDIADYLYKSNDLLIAGMPSTEERSSFFKNLWTDRCKSVLLLKRLDDGNMFFQLCCGKDVVQQNTVDLCIATSRLLRYLNVDEKNVLLDMSSLDHVLIMFFTKQFLTQVVPKTLFAAYIRPKQYSQQSGNVGFSLCDQVLAVNSVPGFAKRESGKQTLCSFLGFEGIRLKSILESVHNVDKFIPVVAFPSGAPQWYNVTMWNSMDTLQSENRDYAIRKCFSESIFEAVNLLQQNILHDEKVVLAPLGTRAHSMACC
;
A
#
# COMPACT_ATOMS: atom_id res chain seq x y z
N MET A 1 2.19 -26.84 -2.94
CA MET A 1 2.38 -25.38 -3.02
C MET A 1 1.45 -24.78 -1.98
N ILE A 2 1.98 -24.15 -0.93
CA ILE A 2 1.13 -23.49 0.08
C ILE A 2 0.57 -22.25 -0.61
N ARG A 3 -0.76 -22.10 -0.62
CA ARG A 3 -1.39 -20.89 -1.16
C ARG A 3 -1.01 -19.72 -0.24
N GLU A 4 -0.54 -18.62 -0.77
CA GLU A 4 -0.16 -17.45 0.07
C GLU A 4 -1.30 -16.43 0.17
N GLU A 5 -2.36 -16.62 -0.63
CA GLU A 5 -3.52 -15.75 -0.73
C GLU A 5 -4.82 -16.55 -0.62
N TYR A 6 -5.72 -16.09 0.24
CA TYR A 6 -6.95 -16.78 0.61
C TYR A 6 -8.15 -15.83 0.53
N LEU A 7 -9.34 -16.35 0.25
CA LEU A 7 -10.54 -15.59 0.52
C LEU A 7 -10.70 -15.47 2.03
N PHE A 8 -11.10 -14.29 2.52
CA PHE A 8 -11.23 -14.04 3.95
C PHE A 8 -12.18 -15.05 4.62
N GLU A 9 -13.29 -15.37 3.94
CA GLU A 9 -14.30 -16.32 4.42
C GLU A 9 -13.73 -17.72 4.69
N ASP A 10 -12.75 -18.17 3.90
CA ASP A 10 -12.12 -19.48 4.05
C ASP A 10 -11.25 -19.59 5.31
N ILE A 11 -10.74 -18.46 5.82
CA ILE A 11 -9.79 -18.41 6.94
C ILE A 11 -10.29 -17.56 8.12
N ALA A 12 -11.52 -17.06 8.07
CA ALA A 12 -12.05 -16.10 9.03
C ALA A 12 -11.99 -16.65 10.46
N ASP A 13 -12.44 -17.89 10.66
CA ASP A 13 -12.43 -18.54 11.98
C ASP A 13 -11.02 -18.70 12.54
N TYR A 14 -10.05 -19.02 11.70
CA TYR A 14 -8.65 -19.10 12.09
C TYR A 14 -8.16 -17.72 12.54
N LEU A 15 -8.42 -16.66 11.77
CA LEU A 15 -8.02 -15.30 12.12
C LEU A 15 -8.71 -14.82 13.40
N TYR A 16 -10.00 -15.11 13.59
CA TYR A 16 -10.72 -14.77 14.81
C TYR A 16 -10.21 -15.50 16.04
N LYS A 17 -9.59 -16.67 15.91
CA LYS A 17 -9.03 -17.39 17.06
C LYS A 17 -7.57 -17.02 17.33
N SER A 18 -6.78 -16.86 16.27
CA SER A 18 -5.32 -16.75 16.36
C SER A 18 -4.80 -15.32 16.35
N ASN A 19 -5.53 -14.36 15.75
CA ASN A 19 -5.02 -13.00 15.65
C ASN A 19 -5.10 -12.25 16.99
N ASP A 20 -3.96 -11.73 17.44
CA ASP A 20 -3.82 -11.03 18.72
C ASP A 20 -4.01 -9.51 18.56
N LEU A 21 -3.63 -8.97 17.40
CA LEU A 21 -3.70 -7.54 17.11
C LEU A 21 -4.11 -7.28 15.67
N LEU A 22 -5.16 -6.47 15.50
CA LEU A 22 -5.49 -5.82 14.24
C LEU A 22 -4.80 -4.45 14.20
N ILE A 23 -4.12 -4.14 13.10
CA ILE A 23 -3.59 -2.80 12.80
C ILE A 23 -4.36 -2.26 11.60
N ALA A 24 -5.06 -1.15 11.81
CA ALA A 24 -5.98 -0.59 10.82
C ALA A 24 -5.85 0.94 10.77
N GLY A 25 -6.27 1.54 9.66
CA GLY A 25 -6.44 2.98 9.54
C GLY A 25 -7.68 3.46 10.29
N MET A 26 -7.71 4.74 10.63
CA MET A 26 -8.93 5.38 11.11
C MET A 26 -10.03 5.30 10.04
N PRO A 27 -11.28 4.94 10.42
CA PRO A 27 -12.39 4.89 9.47
C PRO A 27 -12.53 6.19 8.69
N SER A 28 -12.66 6.06 7.37
CA SER A 28 -12.94 7.15 6.44
C SER A 28 -14.39 7.09 5.96
N THR A 29 -14.72 7.90 4.96
CA THR A 29 -16.02 7.87 4.27
C THR A 29 -16.21 6.59 3.43
N GLU A 30 -15.13 5.87 3.10
CA GLU A 30 -15.24 4.58 2.41
C GLU A 30 -15.71 3.49 3.40
N GLU A 31 -16.86 2.88 3.14
CA GLU A 31 -17.48 1.85 3.99
C GLU A 31 -16.48 0.75 4.42
N ARG A 32 -15.70 0.25 3.45
CA ARG A 32 -14.71 -0.82 3.66
C ARG A 32 -13.61 -0.47 4.66
N SER A 33 -13.30 0.81 4.87
CA SER A 33 -12.28 1.25 5.83
C SER A 33 -12.66 0.95 7.29
N SER A 34 -13.94 0.72 7.55
CA SER A 34 -14.43 0.41 8.89
C SER A 34 -14.64 -1.09 9.14
N PHE A 35 -14.62 -1.91 8.08
CA PHE A 35 -15.08 -3.30 8.13
C PHE A 35 -14.30 -4.14 9.16
N PHE A 36 -12.98 -4.26 9.00
CA PHE A 36 -12.17 -5.09 9.89
C PHE A 36 -12.13 -4.54 11.32
N LYS A 37 -12.04 -3.21 11.47
CA LYS A 37 -12.12 -2.57 12.79
C LYS A 37 -13.39 -2.95 13.52
N ASN A 38 -14.56 -2.79 12.90
CA ASN A 38 -15.84 -3.11 13.54
C ASN A 38 -15.89 -4.60 13.90
N LEU A 39 -15.50 -5.46 12.96
CA LEU A 39 -15.51 -6.92 13.13
C LEU A 39 -14.62 -7.40 14.29
N TRP A 40 -13.45 -6.80 14.48
CA TRP A 40 -12.55 -7.09 15.62
C TRP A 40 -13.04 -6.47 16.93
N THR A 41 -13.56 -5.25 16.87
CA THR A 41 -14.11 -4.53 18.02
C THR A 41 -15.29 -5.28 18.63
N ASP A 42 -16.21 -5.78 17.79
CA ASP A 42 -17.38 -6.56 18.21
C ASP A 42 -17.01 -7.90 18.85
N ARG A 43 -15.78 -8.38 18.61
CA ARG A 43 -15.20 -9.58 19.23
C ARG A 43 -14.34 -9.25 20.45
N CYS A 44 -14.38 -8.01 20.94
CA CYS A 44 -13.57 -7.52 22.05
C CYS A 44 -12.05 -7.75 21.86
N LYS A 45 -11.57 -7.68 20.61
CA LYS A 45 -10.14 -7.83 20.30
C LYS A 45 -9.39 -6.50 20.38
N SER A 46 -8.06 -6.59 20.48
CA SER A 46 -7.19 -5.42 20.41
C SER A 46 -7.07 -4.89 18.98
N VAL A 47 -7.22 -3.58 18.83
CA VAL A 47 -7.11 -2.87 17.55
C VAL A 47 -6.21 -1.65 17.74
N LEU A 48 -5.15 -1.55 16.95
CA LEU A 48 -4.33 -0.35 16.83
C LEU A 48 -4.79 0.42 15.59
N LEU A 49 -5.51 1.51 15.83
CA LEU A 49 -5.97 2.43 14.80
C LEU A 49 -4.92 3.50 14.53
N LEU A 50 -4.67 3.79 13.26
CA LEU A 50 -3.60 4.68 12.81
C LEU A 50 -4.15 5.77 11.88
N LYS A 51 -3.61 6.98 11.98
CA LYS A 51 -3.85 8.05 11.01
C LYS A 51 -2.58 8.84 10.80
N ARG A 52 -2.11 8.90 9.56
CA ARG A 52 -1.02 9.78 9.17
C ARG A 52 -1.50 11.24 9.28
N LEU A 53 -0.72 12.06 9.96
CA LEU A 53 -1.01 13.50 10.09
C LEU A 53 -0.22 14.30 9.05
N ASP A 54 1.05 13.95 8.86
CA ASP A 54 1.96 14.54 7.89
C ASP A 54 3.06 13.52 7.52
N ASP A 55 4.17 13.96 6.93
CA ASP A 55 5.28 13.08 6.52
C ASP A 55 6.16 12.62 7.70
N GLY A 56 6.06 13.25 8.87
CA GLY A 56 6.84 12.94 10.07
C GLY A 56 6.02 12.35 11.22
N ASN A 57 4.71 12.57 11.26
CA ASN A 57 3.87 12.28 12.42
C ASN A 57 2.68 11.38 12.10
N MET A 58 2.33 10.55 13.07
CA MET A 58 1.18 9.66 13.03
C MET A 58 0.44 9.71 14.37
N PHE A 59 -0.88 9.80 14.31
CA PHE A 59 -1.76 9.56 15.44
C PHE A 59 -2.06 8.07 15.54
N PHE A 60 -2.01 7.53 16.76
CA PHE A 60 -2.47 6.17 17.05
C PHE A 60 -3.52 6.16 18.15
N GLN A 61 -4.40 5.17 18.10
CA GLN A 61 -5.37 4.85 19.13
C GLN A 61 -5.42 3.33 19.32
N LEU A 62 -5.06 2.86 20.51
CA LEU A 62 -5.18 1.47 20.91
C LEU A 62 -6.55 1.25 21.57
N CYS A 63 -7.32 0.34 21.00
CA CYS A 63 -8.61 -0.09 21.53
C CYS A 63 -8.53 -1.53 22.02
N CYS A 64 -9.29 -1.86 23.06
CA CYS A 64 -9.62 -3.23 23.44
C CYS A 64 -11.14 -3.36 23.42
N GLY A 65 -11.68 -4.02 22.39
CA GLY A 65 -13.10 -3.90 22.09
C GLY A 65 -13.48 -2.45 21.84
N LYS A 66 -14.51 -1.96 22.52
CA LYS A 66 -15.04 -0.59 22.34
C LYS A 66 -14.27 0.46 23.14
N ASP A 67 -13.45 0.05 24.09
CA ASP A 67 -12.76 0.95 24.99
C ASP A 67 -11.44 1.43 24.40
N VAL A 68 -11.21 2.74 24.46
CA VAL A 68 -9.93 3.34 24.11
C VAL A 68 -8.99 3.22 25.30
N VAL A 69 -7.96 2.41 25.14
CA VAL A 69 -6.95 2.14 26.18
C VAL A 69 -5.88 3.22 26.19
N GLN A 70 -5.45 3.64 24.99
CA GLN A 70 -4.39 4.63 24.84
C GLN A 70 -4.53 5.34 23.50
N GLN A 71 -4.15 6.62 23.45
CA GLN A 71 -4.02 7.36 22.21
C GLN A 71 -2.91 8.39 22.33
N ASN A 72 -2.15 8.60 21.27
CA ASN A 72 -1.13 9.65 21.23
C ASN A 72 -0.71 9.95 19.79
N THR A 73 0.00 11.06 19.61
CA THR A 73 0.75 11.35 18.39
C THR A 73 2.21 10.96 18.59
N VAL A 74 2.80 10.32 17.59
CA VAL A 74 4.19 9.87 17.62
C VAL A 74 4.90 10.21 16.31
N ASP A 75 6.21 10.39 16.40
CA ASP A 75 7.08 10.45 15.23
C ASP A 75 7.04 9.10 14.51
N LEU A 76 6.71 9.14 13.23
CA LEU A 76 6.52 7.96 12.38
C LEU A 76 7.82 7.14 12.31
N CYS A 77 8.98 7.77 12.09
CA CYS A 77 10.24 7.08 11.83
C CYS A 77 10.94 6.57 13.11
N ILE A 78 10.88 7.34 14.19
CA ILE A 78 11.65 7.10 15.42
C ILE A 78 10.82 6.34 16.46
N ALA A 79 9.57 6.77 16.67
CA ALA A 79 8.77 6.29 17.80
C ALA A 79 7.91 5.07 17.45
N THR A 80 7.65 4.76 16.17
CA THR A 80 6.83 3.60 15.79
C THR A 80 7.44 2.27 16.23
N SER A 81 8.74 2.05 16.05
CA SER A 81 9.38 0.78 16.49
C SER A 81 9.31 0.61 18.01
N ARG A 82 9.40 1.71 18.78
CA ARG A 82 9.20 1.71 20.23
C ARG A 82 7.76 1.38 20.61
N LEU A 83 6.78 1.98 19.91
CA LEU A 83 5.36 1.66 20.09
C LEU A 83 5.09 0.18 19.82
N LEU A 84 5.58 -0.36 18.71
CA LEU A 84 5.38 -1.77 18.36
C LEU A 84 6.01 -2.71 19.40
N ARG A 85 7.20 -2.41 19.90
CA ARG A 85 7.84 -3.19 20.99
C ARG A 85 7.09 -3.05 22.31
N TYR A 86 6.63 -1.86 22.66
CA TYR A 86 5.80 -1.65 23.85
C TYR A 86 4.50 -2.48 23.80
N LEU A 87 3.96 -2.69 22.60
CA LEU A 87 2.80 -3.55 22.37
C LEU A 87 3.15 -5.04 22.24
N ASN A 88 4.41 -5.45 22.43
CA ASN A 88 4.92 -6.82 22.25
C ASN A 88 4.48 -7.44 20.90
N VAL A 89 4.62 -6.66 19.82
CA VAL A 89 4.17 -7.07 18.48
C VAL A 89 4.93 -8.29 17.95
N ASP A 90 6.19 -8.45 18.33
CA ASP A 90 7.05 -9.57 18.00
C ASP A 90 6.53 -10.92 18.52
N GLU A 91 5.76 -10.91 19.60
CA GLU A 91 5.14 -12.11 20.18
C GLU A 91 3.72 -12.38 19.64
N LYS A 92 3.19 -11.49 18.79
CA LYS A 92 1.78 -11.49 18.36
C LYS A 92 1.59 -11.95 16.93
N ASN A 93 0.45 -12.58 16.67
CA ASN A 93 -0.10 -12.75 15.33
C ASN A 93 -0.81 -11.44 14.94
N VAL A 94 -0.29 -10.75 13.94
CA VAL A 94 -0.77 -9.43 13.49
C VAL A 94 -1.57 -9.56 12.21
N LEU A 95 -2.65 -8.79 12.11
CA LEU A 95 -3.42 -8.60 10.88
C LEU A 95 -3.33 -7.13 10.50
N LEU A 96 -2.78 -6.85 9.32
CA LEU A 96 -2.71 -5.52 8.75
C LEU A 96 -3.89 -5.30 7.81
N ASP A 97 -4.77 -4.36 8.15
CA ASP A 97 -5.89 -3.98 7.28
C ASP A 97 -5.42 -2.96 6.23
N MET A 98 -5.10 -3.47 5.05
CA MET A 98 -4.74 -2.63 3.92
C MET A 98 -5.92 -1.82 3.40
N SER A 99 -7.18 -2.16 3.69
CA SER A 99 -8.37 -1.43 3.18
C SER A 99 -8.71 -0.17 3.95
N SER A 100 -8.15 0.03 5.14
CA SER A 100 -8.28 1.27 5.90
C SER A 100 -7.01 2.12 5.88
N LEU A 101 -5.84 1.51 5.75
CA LEU A 101 -4.56 2.22 5.73
C LEU A 101 -4.28 2.91 4.38
N ASP A 102 -3.66 4.09 4.43
CA ASP A 102 -3.10 4.73 3.25
C ASP A 102 -1.82 4.02 2.77
N HIS A 103 -1.43 4.28 1.53
CA HIS A 103 -0.27 3.64 0.89
C HIS A 103 1.04 3.85 1.66
N VAL A 104 1.24 5.02 2.28
CA VAL A 104 2.45 5.36 3.06
C VAL A 104 2.52 4.51 4.31
N LEU A 105 1.41 4.39 5.06
CA LEU A 105 1.36 3.56 6.27
C LEU A 105 1.48 2.07 5.94
N ILE A 106 0.86 1.58 4.86
CA ILE A 106 1.05 0.20 4.40
C ILE A 106 2.54 -0.07 4.18
N MET A 107 3.21 0.82 3.45
CA MET A 107 4.63 0.64 3.15
C MET A 107 5.50 0.70 4.40
N PHE A 108 5.27 1.72 5.21
CA PHE A 108 6.03 1.96 6.42
C PHE A 108 5.94 0.78 7.39
N PHE A 109 4.72 0.32 7.72
CA PHE A 109 4.53 -0.80 8.65
C PHE A 109 5.03 -2.12 8.08
N THR A 110 4.86 -2.37 6.77
CA THR A 110 5.43 -3.56 6.13
C THR A 110 6.95 -3.60 6.33
N LYS A 111 7.65 -2.50 6.06
CA LYS A 111 9.09 -2.41 6.33
C LYS A 111 9.43 -2.62 7.81
N GLN A 112 8.67 -2.05 8.74
CA GLN A 112 8.89 -2.26 10.17
C GLN A 112 8.77 -3.75 10.56
N PHE A 113 7.76 -4.44 10.04
CA PHE A 113 7.52 -5.86 10.31
C PHE A 113 8.52 -6.79 9.64
N LEU A 114 9.15 -6.37 8.53
CA LEU A 114 10.18 -7.17 7.86
C LEU A 114 11.58 -6.92 8.44
N THR A 115 11.85 -5.76 9.03
CA THR A 115 13.23 -5.35 9.34
C THR A 115 13.52 -4.95 10.79
N GLN A 116 12.52 -4.59 11.60
CA GLN A 116 12.76 -4.03 12.95
C GLN A 116 12.00 -4.73 14.07
N VAL A 117 10.72 -5.03 13.88
CA VAL A 117 9.84 -5.67 14.89
C VAL A 117 9.02 -6.72 14.17
N VAL A 118 9.59 -7.92 14.03
CA VAL A 118 9.01 -9.01 13.23
C VAL A 118 7.94 -9.72 14.05
N PRO A 119 6.64 -9.65 13.68
CA PRO A 119 5.58 -10.34 14.41
C PRO A 119 5.72 -11.86 14.26
N LYS A 120 5.17 -12.61 15.22
CA LYS A 120 5.11 -14.08 15.17
C LYS A 120 4.48 -14.59 13.87
N THR A 121 3.42 -13.91 13.42
CA THR A 121 2.82 -14.14 12.10
C THR A 121 2.23 -12.83 11.60
N LEU A 122 2.41 -12.54 10.31
CA LEU A 122 1.84 -11.38 9.66
C LEU A 122 0.80 -11.82 8.62
N PHE A 123 -0.43 -11.36 8.78
CA PHE A 123 -1.46 -11.40 7.76
C PHE A 123 -1.70 -10.00 7.24
N ALA A 124 -2.04 -9.87 5.95
CA ALA A 124 -2.55 -8.64 5.37
C ALA A 124 -3.90 -8.93 4.74
N ALA A 125 -4.90 -8.10 5.02
CA ALA A 125 -6.22 -8.22 4.44
C ALA A 125 -6.57 -7.01 3.60
N TYR A 126 -7.29 -7.26 2.51
CA TYR A 126 -7.78 -6.24 1.60
C TYR A 126 -9.18 -6.61 1.11
N ILE A 127 -10.06 -5.64 1.19
CA ILE A 127 -11.41 -5.61 0.63
C ILE A 127 -11.37 -4.81 -0.67
N ARG A 128 -11.65 -5.52 -1.76
CA ARG A 128 -11.88 -4.94 -3.07
C ARG A 128 -13.05 -3.94 -3.00
N PRO A 129 -12.90 -2.71 -3.50
CA PRO A 129 -14.03 -1.81 -3.63
C PRO A 129 -14.99 -2.35 -4.70
N LYS A 130 -16.30 -2.27 -4.46
CA LYS A 130 -17.30 -2.61 -5.49
C LYS A 130 -17.27 -1.63 -6.64
N GLN A 131 -17.07 -0.35 -6.32
CA GLN A 131 -17.02 0.77 -7.25
C GLN A 131 -16.00 1.78 -6.71
N TYR A 132 -15.34 2.51 -7.61
CA TYR A 132 -14.62 3.73 -7.27
C TYR A 132 -15.53 4.92 -7.57
N SER A 133 -15.47 5.96 -6.74
CA SER A 133 -16.26 7.18 -6.97
C SER A 133 -15.83 7.86 -8.26
N GLN A 134 -16.75 7.97 -9.21
CA GLN A 134 -16.56 8.77 -10.42
C GLN A 134 -16.78 10.24 -10.07
N GLN A 135 -15.91 11.14 -10.52
CA GLN A 135 -16.20 12.58 -10.52
C GLN A 135 -16.68 13.02 -11.90
N SER A 136 -17.46 14.10 -11.90
CA SER A 136 -17.97 14.79 -13.10
C SER A 136 -16.82 15.45 -13.86
N GLY A 137 -16.50 14.95 -15.06
CA GLY A 137 -15.47 15.50 -15.96
C GLY A 137 -14.77 14.43 -16.81
N ASN A 138 -13.82 14.83 -17.67
CA ASN A 138 -13.08 13.91 -18.56
C ASN A 138 -12.04 13.02 -17.85
N VAL A 139 -11.96 13.05 -16.52
CA VAL A 139 -10.98 12.31 -15.70
C VAL A 139 -11.74 11.29 -14.85
N GLY A 140 -11.94 10.08 -15.38
CA GLY A 140 -13.01 9.17 -14.93
C GLY A 140 -13.02 8.73 -13.46
N PHE A 141 -11.90 8.78 -12.72
CA PHE A 141 -11.85 8.49 -11.27
C PHE A 141 -10.74 9.35 -10.62
N SER A 142 -11.06 10.07 -9.54
CA SER A 142 -10.06 10.74 -8.70
C SER A 142 -9.98 10.03 -7.36
N LEU A 143 -8.84 9.40 -7.05
CA LEU A 143 -8.60 8.75 -5.76
C LEU A 143 -8.02 9.74 -4.72
N CYS A 144 -7.74 10.98 -5.13
CA CYS A 144 -7.31 12.07 -4.28
C CYS A 144 -7.91 13.40 -4.75
N ASP A 145 -8.21 14.29 -3.81
CA ASP A 145 -8.76 15.63 -4.12
C ASP A 145 -7.67 16.63 -4.57
N GLN A 146 -6.39 16.26 -4.43
CA GLN A 146 -5.24 17.11 -4.76
C GLN A 146 -4.11 16.27 -5.38
N VAL A 147 -3.44 16.83 -6.40
CA VAL A 147 -2.15 16.33 -6.90
C VAL A 147 -1.09 16.75 -5.89
N LEU A 148 -0.78 15.86 -4.94
CA LEU A 148 0.27 16.08 -3.95
C LEU A 148 1.65 16.00 -4.63
N ALA A 149 2.63 16.72 -4.10
CA ALA A 149 4.02 16.64 -4.55
C ALA A 149 4.54 15.19 -4.45
N VAL A 150 5.41 14.80 -5.40
CA VAL A 150 6.08 13.50 -5.39
C VAL A 150 7.08 13.48 -4.23
N ASN A 151 6.67 12.90 -3.10
CA ASN A 151 7.51 12.76 -1.92
C ASN A 151 7.91 11.30 -1.72
N SER A 152 9.15 11.08 -1.27
CA SER A 152 9.60 9.75 -0.84
C SER A 152 8.84 9.32 0.41
N VAL A 153 8.44 8.04 0.47
CA VAL A 153 7.89 7.45 1.70
C VAL A 153 8.95 7.55 2.82
N PRO A 154 8.59 8.04 4.01
CA PRO A 154 9.52 8.18 5.13
C PRO A 154 10.28 6.88 5.41
N GLY A 155 11.61 6.98 5.51
CA GLY A 155 12.50 5.84 5.70
C GLY A 155 12.83 5.04 4.44
N PHE A 156 12.29 5.37 3.25
CA PHE A 156 12.62 4.73 1.97
C PHE A 156 13.51 5.58 1.06
N ALA A 157 13.73 6.85 1.41
CA ALA A 157 14.60 7.74 0.65
C ALA A 157 16.03 7.17 0.54
N LYS A 158 16.53 7.10 -0.70
CA LYS A 158 17.92 6.78 -1.01
C LYS A 158 18.53 7.96 -1.77
N ARG A 159 19.86 8.08 -1.72
CA ARG A 159 20.59 9.07 -2.53
C ARG A 159 20.36 8.80 -4.00
N GLU A 160 20.17 9.87 -4.76
CA GLU A 160 20.09 9.82 -6.22
C GLU A 160 21.34 9.16 -6.82
N SER A 161 21.15 8.50 -7.96
CA SER A 161 22.22 7.84 -8.71
C SER A 161 22.35 8.44 -10.11
N GLY A 162 23.54 8.31 -10.70
CA GLY A 162 23.80 8.72 -12.07
C GLY A 162 23.06 7.86 -13.11
N LYS A 163 22.60 6.67 -12.72
CA LYS A 163 21.70 5.82 -13.50
C LYS A 163 20.75 5.07 -12.57
N GLN A 164 19.47 5.06 -12.90
CA GLN A 164 18.49 4.30 -12.13
C GLN A 164 17.35 3.73 -12.97
N THR A 165 16.79 2.64 -12.45
CA THR A 165 15.59 1.99 -12.97
C THR A 165 14.38 2.53 -12.23
N LEU A 166 13.40 3.07 -12.96
CA LEU A 166 12.10 3.42 -12.41
C LEU A 166 11.12 2.28 -12.70
N CYS A 167 10.57 1.66 -11.67
CA CYS A 167 9.44 0.75 -11.80
C CYS A 167 8.19 1.41 -11.22
N SER A 168 7.20 1.69 -12.06
CA SER A 168 5.96 2.33 -11.64
C SER A 168 4.78 1.40 -11.81
N PHE A 169 4.10 1.09 -10.71
CA PHE A 169 2.75 0.56 -10.79
C PHE A 169 1.81 1.70 -11.16
N LEU A 170 0.92 1.47 -12.11
CA LEU A 170 0.03 2.48 -12.66
C LEU A 170 -1.32 2.44 -11.95
N GLY A 171 -1.85 3.63 -11.65
CA GLY A 171 -3.20 3.84 -11.15
C GLY A 171 -4.01 4.75 -12.07
N PHE A 172 -5.23 5.11 -11.64
CA PHE A 172 -6.12 5.94 -12.47
C PHE A 172 -5.58 7.36 -12.73
N GLU A 173 -4.71 7.87 -11.87
CA GLU A 173 -4.21 9.25 -11.93
C GLU A 173 -2.93 9.35 -12.78
N GLY A 174 -3.06 9.30 -14.11
CA GLY A 174 -1.90 9.36 -15.03
C GLY A 174 -1.03 10.62 -14.89
N ILE A 175 -1.60 11.73 -14.42
CA ILE A 175 -0.83 12.95 -14.10
C ILE A 175 0.26 12.70 -13.04
N ARG A 176 0.04 11.79 -12.09
CA ARG A 176 1.04 11.43 -11.07
C ARG A 176 2.22 10.70 -11.68
N LEU A 177 1.99 9.85 -12.67
CA LEU A 177 3.06 9.18 -13.41
C LEU A 177 3.95 10.21 -14.10
N LYS A 178 3.34 11.19 -14.77
CA LYS A 178 4.07 12.29 -15.40
C LYS A 178 4.93 13.07 -14.40
N SER A 179 4.35 13.47 -13.27
CA SER A 179 5.11 14.18 -12.21
C SER A 179 6.25 13.34 -11.62
N ILE A 180 6.10 12.02 -11.53
CA ILE A 180 7.20 11.13 -11.10
C ILE A 180 8.31 11.09 -12.13
N LEU A 181 8.00 10.92 -13.42
CA LEU A 181 9.02 10.90 -14.47
C LEU A 181 9.76 12.23 -14.58
N GLU A 182 9.09 13.36 -14.33
CA GLU A 182 9.71 14.69 -14.30
C GLU A 182 10.59 14.93 -13.06
N SER A 183 10.27 14.31 -11.93
CA SER A 183 11.01 14.47 -10.66
C SER A 183 12.14 13.48 -10.48
N VAL A 184 12.06 12.28 -11.07
CA VAL A 184 13.10 11.26 -10.99
C VAL A 184 14.14 11.53 -12.08
N HIS A 185 15.30 12.05 -11.67
CA HIS A 185 16.41 12.31 -12.58
C HIS A 185 17.10 11.03 -13.08
N ASN A 186 17.77 11.06 -14.23
CA ASN A 186 18.64 9.96 -14.72
C ASN A 186 17.99 8.56 -14.85
N VAL A 187 16.72 8.49 -15.28
CA VAL A 187 16.05 7.20 -15.57
C VAL A 187 16.63 6.57 -16.84
N ASP A 188 17.40 5.50 -16.66
CA ASP A 188 18.02 4.72 -17.75
C ASP A 188 17.06 3.64 -18.28
N LYS A 189 16.21 3.12 -17.38
CA LYS A 189 15.24 2.06 -17.65
C LYS A 189 13.92 2.37 -16.95
N PHE A 190 12.82 2.31 -17.68
CA PHE A 190 11.47 2.51 -17.15
C PHE A 190 10.63 1.24 -17.34
N ILE A 191 10.02 0.77 -16.26
CA ILE A 191 9.18 -0.42 -16.20
C ILE A 191 7.77 0.00 -15.73
N PRO A 192 6.85 0.31 -16.66
CA PRO A 192 5.46 0.53 -16.31
C PRO A 192 4.74 -0.80 -16.04
N VAL A 193 4.01 -0.88 -14.93
CA VAL A 193 3.26 -2.06 -14.52
C VAL A 193 1.80 -1.69 -14.34
N VAL A 194 0.91 -2.29 -15.13
CA VAL A 194 -0.54 -2.06 -15.02
C VAL A 194 -1.22 -3.24 -14.32
N ALA A 195 -2.21 -2.93 -13.48
CA ALA A 195 -3.00 -3.94 -12.81
C ALA A 195 -3.90 -4.69 -13.81
N PHE A 196 -3.66 -5.99 -14.00
CA PHE A 196 -4.46 -6.85 -14.86
C PHE A 196 -4.35 -8.34 -14.44
N PRO A 197 -5.47 -9.06 -14.26
CA PRO A 197 -6.85 -8.55 -14.28
C PRO A 197 -7.07 -7.52 -13.17
N SER A 198 -7.85 -6.49 -13.50
CA SER A 198 -8.38 -5.52 -12.54
C SER A 198 -9.76 -5.98 -12.05
N GLY A 199 -10.14 -5.60 -10.83
CA GLY A 199 -11.42 -6.00 -10.24
C GLY A 199 -12.66 -5.72 -11.12
N ALA A 200 -12.56 -4.75 -12.04
CA ALA A 200 -13.49 -4.59 -13.16
C ALA A 200 -12.73 -4.29 -14.47
N PRO A 201 -13.18 -4.78 -15.66
CA PRO A 201 -12.46 -4.62 -16.92
C PRO A 201 -12.20 -3.16 -17.32
N GLN A 202 -13.14 -2.26 -17.05
CA GLN A 202 -13.03 -0.84 -17.37
C GLN A 202 -11.89 -0.13 -16.63
N TRP A 203 -11.47 -0.63 -15.47
CA TRP A 203 -10.40 -0.02 -14.68
C TRP A 203 -9.04 -0.11 -15.36
N TYR A 204 -8.76 -1.23 -16.03
CA TYR A 204 -7.57 -1.37 -16.87
C TYR A 204 -7.58 -0.33 -17.99
N ASN A 205 -8.69 -0.22 -18.73
CA ASN A 205 -8.82 0.72 -19.84
C ASN A 205 -8.63 2.17 -19.39
N VAL A 206 -9.23 2.56 -18.26
CA VAL A 206 -9.08 3.92 -17.72
C VAL A 206 -7.64 4.20 -17.27
N THR A 207 -6.99 3.25 -16.59
CA THR A 207 -5.58 3.38 -16.18
C THR A 207 -4.67 3.58 -17.38
N MET A 208 -4.86 2.77 -18.43
CA MET A 208 -4.09 2.85 -19.67
C MET A 208 -4.35 4.16 -20.41
N TRP A 209 -5.61 4.56 -20.56
CA TRP A 209 -6.00 5.79 -21.25
C TRP A 209 -5.40 7.01 -20.57
N ASN A 210 -5.54 7.12 -19.25
CA ASN A 210 -5.06 8.27 -18.49
C ASN A 210 -3.53 8.37 -18.48
N SER A 211 -2.81 7.27 -18.69
CA SER A 211 -1.34 7.22 -18.71
C SER A 211 -0.77 7.29 -20.13
N MET A 212 -1.60 7.24 -21.18
CA MET A 212 -1.15 7.00 -22.55
C MET A 212 -0.18 8.07 -23.05
N ASP A 213 -0.47 9.35 -22.81
CA ASP A 213 0.38 10.47 -23.22
C ASP A 213 1.81 10.35 -22.64
N THR A 214 1.92 9.77 -21.46
CA THR A 214 3.22 9.55 -20.79
C THR A 214 3.89 8.26 -21.27
N LEU A 215 3.11 7.23 -21.58
CA LEU A 215 3.61 5.93 -22.04
C LEU A 215 4.03 5.94 -23.52
N GLN A 216 3.53 6.89 -24.32
CA GLN A 216 3.86 7.03 -25.74
C GLN A 216 4.75 8.24 -26.04
N SER A 217 5.21 8.95 -25.01
CA SER A 217 6.10 10.09 -25.20
C SER A 217 7.47 9.67 -25.76
N GLU A 218 8.09 10.59 -26.51
CA GLU A 218 9.49 10.47 -26.96
C GLU A 218 9.84 9.27 -27.87
N ASN A 219 8.87 8.67 -28.59
CA ASN A 219 9.06 7.49 -29.44
C ASN A 219 9.66 6.28 -28.70
N ARG A 220 9.50 6.22 -27.37
CA ARG A 220 9.95 5.08 -26.56
C ARG A 220 8.79 4.10 -26.41
N ASP A 221 8.90 2.95 -27.06
CA ASP A 221 7.93 1.86 -26.88
C ASP A 221 8.23 1.11 -25.58
N TYR A 222 7.59 1.53 -24.49
CA TYR A 222 7.77 0.88 -23.19
C TYR A 222 6.98 -0.43 -23.15
N ALA A 223 7.68 -1.53 -22.86
CA ALA A 223 7.04 -2.82 -22.68
C ALA A 223 6.26 -2.87 -21.35
N ILE A 224 4.97 -2.52 -21.40
CA ILE A 224 4.07 -2.51 -20.24
C ILE A 224 3.91 -3.92 -19.68
N ARG A 225 4.20 -4.07 -18.39
CA ARG A 225 4.01 -5.33 -17.66
C ARG A 225 2.61 -5.36 -17.04
N LYS A 226 2.07 -6.56 -16.89
CA LYS A 226 0.79 -6.80 -16.25
C LYS A 226 1.02 -7.53 -14.94
N CYS A 227 0.25 -7.18 -13.92
CA CYS A 227 0.29 -7.80 -12.60
C CYS A 227 -1.12 -7.88 -12.03
N PHE A 228 -1.50 -8.97 -11.38
CA PHE A 228 -2.80 -9.02 -10.70
C PHE A 228 -2.97 -7.85 -9.71
N SER A 229 -4.17 -7.28 -9.66
CA SER A 229 -4.45 -6.08 -8.86
C SER A 229 -4.45 -6.32 -7.35
N GLU A 230 -4.49 -7.58 -6.92
CA GLU A 230 -4.64 -7.95 -5.50
C GLU A 230 -3.50 -8.81 -4.99
N SER A 231 -2.62 -9.26 -5.89
CA SER A 231 -1.53 -10.14 -5.51
C SER A 231 -0.29 -9.36 -5.13
N ILE A 232 0.14 -9.54 -3.88
CA ILE A 232 1.41 -8.99 -3.39
C ILE A 232 2.56 -9.82 -3.96
N PHE A 233 2.44 -11.15 -3.89
CA PHE A 233 3.53 -12.06 -4.26
C PHE A 233 3.81 -12.08 -5.75
N GLU A 234 2.78 -11.93 -6.60
CA GLU A 234 3.00 -11.76 -8.03
C GLU A 234 3.73 -10.45 -8.34
N ALA A 235 3.38 -9.36 -7.64
CA ALA A 235 4.08 -8.09 -7.79
C ALA A 235 5.55 -8.20 -7.35
N VAL A 236 5.84 -8.89 -6.26
CA VAL A 236 7.22 -9.19 -5.82
C VAL A 236 7.97 -10.01 -6.87
N ASN A 237 7.36 -11.07 -7.41
CA ASN A 237 7.96 -11.90 -8.45
C ASN A 237 8.25 -11.09 -9.72
N LEU A 238 7.33 -10.20 -10.12
CA LEU A 238 7.52 -9.31 -11.26
C LEU A 238 8.71 -8.37 -11.02
N LEU A 239 8.82 -7.77 -9.83
CA LEU A 239 9.95 -6.92 -9.48
C LEU A 239 11.27 -7.70 -9.56
N GLN A 240 11.34 -8.89 -8.97
CA GLN A 240 12.53 -9.75 -8.99
C GLN A 240 12.94 -10.19 -10.41
N GLN A 241 11.98 -10.41 -11.30
CA GLN A 241 12.26 -10.82 -12.68
C GLN A 241 12.72 -9.67 -13.59
N ASN A 242 12.34 -8.43 -13.26
CA ASN A 242 12.59 -7.29 -14.14
C ASN A 242 13.66 -6.34 -13.60
N ILE A 243 14.08 -6.48 -12.34
CA ILE A 243 15.09 -5.63 -11.69
C ILE A 243 16.28 -6.50 -11.28
N LEU A 244 17.48 -6.14 -11.74
CA LEU A 244 18.70 -6.81 -11.32
C LEU A 244 19.09 -6.41 -9.90
N HIS A 245 19.76 -7.31 -9.18
CA HIS A 245 20.08 -7.14 -7.76
C HIS A 245 20.99 -5.93 -7.46
N ASP A 246 21.78 -5.47 -8.43
CA ASP A 246 22.70 -4.33 -8.33
C ASP A 246 22.13 -3.02 -8.91
N GLU A 247 20.96 -3.06 -9.57
CA GLU A 247 20.31 -1.87 -10.10
C GLU A 247 19.90 -0.91 -8.96
N LYS A 248 20.16 0.38 -9.16
CA LYS A 248 19.55 1.43 -8.32
C LYS A 248 18.12 1.63 -8.79
N VAL A 249 17.17 1.43 -7.89
CA VAL A 249 15.76 1.41 -8.24
C VAL A 249 14.96 2.44 -7.48
N VAL A 250 14.07 3.10 -8.21
CA VAL A 250 12.95 3.89 -7.68
C VAL A 250 11.67 3.11 -7.93
N LEU A 251 10.92 2.83 -6.85
CA LEU A 251 9.63 2.16 -6.93
C LEU A 251 8.53 3.20 -6.72
N ALA A 252 7.60 3.30 -7.68
CA ALA A 252 6.46 4.20 -7.61
C ALA A 252 5.15 3.39 -7.54
N PRO A 253 4.57 3.18 -6.35
CA PRO A 253 3.38 2.37 -6.17
C PRO A 253 2.10 3.17 -6.39
N LEU A 254 1.86 3.68 -7.61
CA LEU A 254 0.63 4.42 -7.93
C LEU A 254 -0.58 3.50 -8.17
N GLY A 255 -0.33 2.19 -8.23
CA GLY A 255 -1.36 1.18 -8.44
C GLY A 255 -2.15 0.87 -7.17
N THR A 256 -2.35 -0.42 -6.92
CA THR A 256 -3.20 -0.87 -5.82
C THR A 256 -2.48 -0.87 -4.48
N ARG A 257 -3.25 -1.08 -3.40
CA ARG A 257 -2.70 -1.21 -2.04
C ARG A 257 -1.80 -2.44 -1.88
N ALA A 258 -2.11 -3.55 -2.57
CA ALA A 258 -1.24 -4.72 -2.64
C ALA A 258 0.09 -4.39 -3.31
N HIS A 259 0.09 -3.59 -4.38
CA HIS A 259 1.31 -3.14 -5.06
C HIS A 259 2.17 -2.26 -4.15
N SER A 260 1.58 -1.42 -3.30
CA SER A 260 2.35 -0.66 -2.30
C SER A 260 3.04 -1.57 -1.29
N MET A 261 2.37 -2.59 -0.79
CA MET A 261 2.99 -3.56 0.12
C MET A 261 4.14 -4.31 -0.57
N ALA A 262 3.98 -4.69 -1.84
CA ALA A 262 5.02 -5.37 -2.62
C ALA A 262 6.29 -4.51 -2.87
N CYS A 263 6.18 -3.19 -2.83
CA CYS A 263 7.31 -2.27 -3.01
C CYS A 263 8.21 -2.11 -1.76
N CYS A 264 7.96 -2.86 -0.68
CA CYS A 264 8.68 -2.74 0.59
C CYS A 264 9.82 -3.74 0.73
#